data_AF-A0A081C5R0-F1
#
_entry.id   AF-A0A081C5R0-F1
#
_cell.length_a   1.000
_cell.length_b   1.000
_cell.length_c   1.000
_cell.angle_alpha   90.00
_cell.angle_beta   90.00
_cell.angle_gamma   90.00
#
_symmetry.space_group_name_H-M   'P 1'
#
loop_
_entity.id
_entity.type
_entity.pdbx_description
1 polymer ?
#
loop_
_entity_poly.entity_id
_entity_poly.type
_entity_poly.pdbx_seq_one_letter_code
_entity_poly.pdbx_strand_id
1 'polypeptide(L)'
;MSQPLHLIVRNVACMEEKLMKVDNSYNMACHDWIIAGRQEKSLLDEARIALILQDILHLDISPQLMEYLLCSIAYIPAIDASLITKFTQWLNSLDPLRRDTLFESVLAHQSQQIRAGVSRLIEVIGDPNIAENLIAHLNREHDPHAKRAMLHCLHRLGKRLPDDVAHDLFRHDSDWVVQSYALSHLPKCTSCLLIADGTDFAADLGKMAQDAGFKFVTVSAPTTFDTITTLQHLDAEILKAYDLLILVKGEHYTRATEHDYYSQIHQFVSEGGNLFATSWVCWENASNGVLTDLLPFVHLHNTYHENVIITCCPTDHTFALQLFPEQITYVSSYELLQGKDDTAILFETDQHIPIFGFRHFGKGMCYYFNTCQHYCFGEMPSPFKTNAQLELSFQRVFQWIFDTLQHDAEANKSNLN
;
A
#
# COMPACT_ATOMS: atom_id res chain seq x y z
N MET A 1 -55.47 28.19 -15.52
CA MET A 1 -54.69 29.37 -15.08
C MET A 1 -53.44 29.45 -15.96
N SER A 2 -53.46 30.27 -17.01
CA SER A 2 -52.34 30.48 -17.93
C SER A 2 -51.36 31.48 -17.32
N GLN A 3 -50.10 31.11 -17.15
CA GLN A 3 -49.06 32.10 -16.82
C GLN A 3 -48.97 33.12 -17.98
N PRO A 4 -48.80 34.43 -17.70
CA PRO A 4 -48.74 35.45 -18.74
C PRO A 4 -47.49 35.25 -19.63
N LEU A 5 -47.67 35.20 -20.95
CA LEU A 5 -46.58 35.07 -21.95
C LEU A 5 -45.42 36.05 -21.73
N HIS A 6 -45.69 37.23 -21.18
CA HIS A 6 -44.67 38.26 -20.91
C HIS A 6 -43.70 37.88 -19.78
N LEU A 7 -44.11 37.03 -18.82
CA LEU A 7 -43.21 36.50 -17.78
C LEU A 7 -42.28 35.43 -18.36
N ILE A 8 -42.77 34.64 -19.33
CA ILE A 8 -41.97 33.61 -20.02
C ILE A 8 -40.88 34.27 -20.87
N VAL A 9 -41.23 35.28 -21.69
CA VAL A 9 -40.27 35.99 -22.55
C VAL A 9 -39.19 36.72 -21.74
N ARG A 10 -39.54 37.33 -20.60
CA ARG A 10 -38.56 38.00 -19.73
C ARG A 10 -37.62 37.02 -19.02
N ASN A 11 -38.11 35.85 -18.65
CA ASN A 11 -37.28 34.80 -18.04
C ASN A 11 -36.31 34.19 -19.05
N VAL A 12 -36.73 34.00 -20.30
CA VAL A 12 -35.87 33.51 -21.39
C VAL A 12 -34.75 34.50 -21.70
N ALA A 13 -35.05 35.80 -21.87
CA ALA A 13 -34.04 36.81 -22.15
C ALA A 13 -33.02 36.98 -21.01
N CYS A 14 -33.46 36.89 -19.75
CA CYS A 14 -32.57 36.94 -18.59
C CYS A 14 -31.68 35.69 -18.46
N MET A 15 -32.20 34.53 -18.87
CA MET A 15 -31.45 33.28 -18.93
C MET A 15 -30.38 33.34 -20.03
N GLU A 16 -30.75 33.81 -21.24
CA GLU A 16 -29.81 33.99 -22.36
C GLU A 16 -28.67 34.98 -22.03
N GLU A 17 -28.97 36.09 -21.34
CA GLU A 17 -27.93 37.05 -20.93
C GLU A 17 -26.98 36.47 -19.87
N LYS A 18 -27.49 35.66 -18.94
CA LYS A 18 -26.66 34.96 -17.95
C LYS A 18 -25.78 33.91 -18.62
N LEU A 19 -26.34 33.13 -19.54
CA LEU A 19 -25.61 32.11 -20.31
C LEU A 19 -24.48 32.74 -21.12
N MET A 20 -24.73 33.86 -21.81
CA MET A 20 -23.69 34.58 -22.57
C MET A 20 -22.57 35.14 -21.68
N LYS A 21 -22.88 35.59 -20.46
CA LYS A 21 -21.85 36.10 -19.52
C LYS A 21 -20.99 34.97 -18.97
N VAL A 22 -21.60 33.83 -18.65
CA VAL A 22 -20.89 32.62 -18.20
C VAL A 22 -20.01 32.09 -19.33
N ASP A 23 -20.54 32.01 -20.55
CA ASP A 23 -19.82 31.52 -21.74
C ASP A 23 -18.61 32.41 -22.08
N ASN A 24 -18.77 33.73 -22.12
CA ASN A 24 -17.66 34.64 -22.38
C ASN A 24 -16.58 34.60 -21.29
N SER A 25 -16.98 34.59 -20.01
CA SER A 25 -16.03 34.53 -18.90
C SER A 25 -15.26 33.20 -18.88
N TYR A 26 -15.94 32.11 -19.22
CA TYR A 26 -15.35 30.78 -19.26
C TYR A 26 -14.39 30.61 -20.45
N ASN A 27 -14.78 31.09 -21.64
CA ASN A 27 -13.91 31.15 -22.82
C ASN A 27 -12.63 31.94 -22.56
N MET A 28 -12.75 33.12 -21.94
CA MET A 28 -11.58 33.92 -21.57
C MET A 28 -10.68 33.21 -20.57
N ALA A 29 -11.24 32.59 -19.51
CA ALA A 29 -10.45 31.86 -18.53
C ALA A 29 -9.69 30.67 -19.14
N CYS A 30 -10.32 29.93 -20.06
CA CYS A 30 -9.68 28.86 -20.81
C CYS A 30 -8.57 29.40 -21.73
N HIS A 31 -8.80 30.52 -22.41
CA HIS A 31 -7.80 31.16 -23.26
C HIS A 31 -6.57 31.59 -22.44
N ASP A 32 -6.80 32.23 -21.28
CA ASP A 32 -5.76 32.63 -20.35
C ASP A 32 -4.98 31.42 -19.80
N TRP A 33 -5.68 30.32 -19.49
CA TRP A 33 -5.04 29.06 -19.08
C TRP A 33 -4.14 28.48 -20.16
N ILE A 34 -4.58 28.48 -21.43
CA ILE A 34 -3.76 28.03 -22.57
C ILE A 34 -2.54 28.94 -22.75
N ILE A 35 -2.73 30.27 -22.75
CA ILE A 35 -1.62 31.25 -22.87
C ILE A 35 -0.63 31.11 -21.73
N ALA A 36 -1.11 30.85 -20.51
CA ALA A 36 -0.28 30.64 -19.33
C ALA A 36 0.45 29.27 -19.34
N GLY A 37 0.35 28.48 -20.42
CA GLY A 37 1.00 27.19 -20.54
C GLY A 37 0.34 26.12 -19.68
N ARG A 38 -0.99 26.18 -19.51
CA ARG A 38 -1.82 25.22 -18.80
C ARG A 38 -1.41 25.05 -17.32
N GLN A 39 -1.17 26.16 -16.64
CA GLN A 39 -0.80 26.19 -15.22
C GLN A 39 -2.02 26.01 -14.30
N GLU A 40 -1.84 25.28 -13.20
CA GLU A 40 -2.89 24.95 -12.22
C GLU A 40 -3.53 26.18 -11.57
N LYS A 41 -2.74 27.22 -11.29
CA LYS A 41 -3.21 28.46 -10.66
C LYS A 41 -4.29 29.20 -11.43
N SER A 42 -4.48 28.86 -12.71
CA SER A 42 -5.48 29.45 -13.60
C SER A 42 -6.71 28.56 -13.78
N LEU A 43 -6.83 27.46 -13.03
CA LEU A 43 -8.02 26.60 -13.04
C LEU A 43 -9.19 27.25 -12.31
N LEU A 44 -10.39 26.74 -12.59
CA LEU A 44 -11.63 27.24 -11.98
C LEU A 44 -11.73 26.78 -10.52
N ASP A 45 -12.28 27.66 -9.67
CA ASP A 45 -12.73 27.28 -8.33
C ASP A 45 -14.04 26.47 -8.39
N GLU A 46 -14.38 25.80 -7.29
CA GLU A 46 -15.56 24.95 -7.17
C GLU A 46 -16.87 25.71 -7.45
N ALA A 47 -16.97 26.97 -7.00
CA ALA A 47 -18.17 27.78 -7.20
C ALA A 47 -18.41 28.08 -8.69
N ARG A 48 -17.35 28.38 -9.45
CA ARG A 48 -17.43 28.59 -10.90
C ARG A 48 -17.76 27.32 -11.64
N ILE A 49 -17.16 26.18 -11.27
CA ILE A 49 -17.47 24.87 -11.84
C ILE A 49 -18.95 24.55 -11.62
N ALA A 50 -19.48 24.78 -10.42
CA ALA A 50 -20.87 24.53 -10.09
C ALA A 50 -21.85 25.41 -10.89
N LEU A 51 -21.45 26.63 -11.26
CA LEU A 51 -22.23 27.49 -12.16
C LEU A 51 -22.20 26.97 -13.60
N ILE A 52 -21.02 26.61 -14.12
CA ILE A 52 -20.89 26.07 -15.49
C ILE A 52 -21.69 24.79 -15.65
N LEU A 53 -21.57 23.84 -14.70
CA LEU A 53 -22.27 22.55 -14.75
C LEU A 53 -23.80 22.65 -14.61
N GLN A 54 -24.36 23.79 -14.18
CA GLN A 54 -25.82 23.99 -14.18
C GLN A 54 -26.38 24.11 -15.59
N ASP A 55 -25.62 24.73 -16.49
CA ASP A 55 -26.10 25.11 -17.82
C ASP A 55 -25.38 24.35 -18.94
N ILE A 56 -24.42 23.50 -18.59
CA ILE A 56 -23.47 22.86 -19.52
C ILE A 56 -24.13 22.03 -20.64
N LEU A 57 -25.29 21.43 -20.37
CA LEU A 57 -26.04 20.62 -21.34
C LEU A 57 -26.63 21.46 -22.50
N HIS A 58 -26.63 22.79 -22.37
CA HIS A 58 -27.15 23.72 -23.37
C HIS A 58 -26.05 24.49 -24.10
N LEU A 59 -24.78 24.25 -23.76
CA LEU A 59 -23.64 24.96 -24.34
C LEU A 59 -22.96 24.10 -25.42
N ASP A 60 -22.59 24.72 -26.53
CA ASP A 60 -21.70 24.10 -27.53
C ASP A 60 -20.25 24.34 -27.10
N ILE A 61 -19.66 23.35 -26.43
CA ILE A 61 -18.36 23.49 -25.78
C ILE A 61 -17.28 22.94 -26.68
N SER A 62 -16.25 23.75 -26.96
CA SER A 62 -15.08 23.29 -27.70
C SER A 62 -14.29 22.22 -26.92
N PRO A 63 -13.55 21.31 -27.59
CA PRO A 63 -12.74 20.31 -26.90
C PRO A 63 -11.77 20.89 -25.88
N GLN A 64 -11.17 22.06 -26.16
CA GLN A 64 -10.24 22.72 -25.25
C GLN A 64 -10.92 23.20 -23.96
N LEU A 65 -12.16 23.69 -24.07
CA LEU A 65 -12.94 24.08 -22.91
C LEU A 65 -13.31 22.85 -22.07
N MET A 66 -13.76 21.76 -22.70
CA MET A 66 -14.05 20.50 -21.99
C MET A 66 -12.83 20.02 -21.21
N GLU A 67 -11.64 20.06 -21.84
CA GLU A 67 -10.38 19.71 -21.21
C GLU A 67 -10.07 20.62 -20.01
N TYR A 68 -10.20 21.95 -20.18
CA TYR A 68 -10.00 22.91 -19.10
C TYR A 68 -10.94 22.68 -17.91
N LEU A 69 -12.21 22.38 -18.17
CA LEU A 69 -13.18 22.06 -17.12
C LEU A 69 -12.83 20.75 -16.43
N LEU A 70 -12.49 19.70 -17.17
CA LEU A 70 -12.08 18.42 -16.58
C LEU A 70 -10.83 18.57 -15.71
N CYS A 71 -9.81 19.31 -16.19
CA CYS A 71 -8.63 19.65 -15.39
C CYS A 71 -9.01 20.41 -14.11
N SER A 72 -9.92 21.38 -14.21
CA SER A 72 -10.35 22.17 -13.05
C SER A 72 -11.08 21.32 -12.01
N ILE A 73 -11.95 20.40 -12.46
CA ILE A 73 -12.64 19.46 -11.59
C ILE A 73 -11.64 18.48 -10.95
N ALA A 74 -10.73 17.91 -11.74
CA ALA A 74 -9.72 16.95 -11.26
C ALA A 74 -8.79 17.56 -10.20
N TYR A 75 -8.55 18.86 -10.27
CA TYR A 75 -7.70 19.58 -9.32
C TYR A 75 -8.34 19.77 -7.93
N ILE A 76 -9.67 19.62 -7.81
CA ILE A 76 -10.36 19.72 -6.54
C ILE A 76 -10.06 18.47 -5.68
N PRO A 77 -9.54 18.61 -4.45
CA PRO A 77 -9.22 17.46 -3.60
C PRO A 77 -10.45 16.65 -3.18
N ALA A 78 -11.57 17.32 -2.88
CA ALA A 78 -12.82 16.72 -2.46
C ALA A 78 -13.99 17.43 -3.15
N ILE A 79 -14.71 16.70 -3.99
CA ILE A 79 -15.78 17.25 -4.83
C ILE A 79 -17.13 16.93 -4.19
N ASP A 80 -18.00 17.94 -4.08
CA ASP A 80 -19.36 17.76 -3.58
C ASP A 80 -20.16 16.75 -4.42
N ALA A 81 -20.96 15.91 -3.75
CA ALA A 81 -21.73 14.85 -4.39
C ALA A 81 -22.74 15.37 -5.44
N SER A 82 -23.31 16.58 -5.22
CA SER A 82 -24.20 17.20 -6.19
C SER A 82 -23.46 17.66 -7.44
N LEU A 83 -22.21 18.10 -7.29
CA LEU A 83 -21.34 18.49 -8.39
C LEU A 83 -20.92 17.28 -9.23
N ILE A 84 -20.53 16.18 -8.58
CA ILE A 84 -20.29 14.89 -9.22
C ILE A 84 -21.50 14.44 -10.03
N THR A 85 -22.71 14.50 -9.46
CA THR A 85 -23.92 14.07 -10.15
C THR A 85 -24.14 14.84 -11.45
N LYS A 86 -23.98 16.17 -11.43
CA LYS A 86 -24.12 17.02 -12.63
C LYS A 86 -23.02 16.75 -13.64
N PHE A 87 -21.78 16.58 -13.17
CA PHE A 87 -20.64 16.24 -14.01
C PHE A 87 -20.82 14.90 -14.72
N THR A 88 -21.26 13.85 -14.01
CA THR A 88 -21.56 12.54 -14.59
C THR A 88 -22.70 12.62 -15.62
N GLN A 89 -23.75 13.40 -15.34
CA GLN A 89 -24.83 13.64 -16.31
C GLN A 89 -24.31 14.29 -17.59
N TRP A 90 -23.44 15.30 -17.47
CA TRP A 90 -22.78 15.93 -18.62
C TRP A 90 -21.89 14.94 -19.39
N LEU A 91 -21.02 14.19 -18.70
CA LEU A 91 -20.16 13.20 -19.35
C LEU A 91 -20.95 12.13 -20.12
N ASN A 92 -22.08 11.69 -19.56
CA ASN A 92 -22.94 10.70 -20.22
C ASN A 92 -23.73 11.27 -21.41
N SER A 93 -23.77 12.59 -21.57
CA SER A 93 -24.36 13.24 -22.76
C SER A 93 -23.38 13.34 -23.93
N LEU A 94 -22.08 13.17 -23.68
CA LEU A 94 -21.05 13.16 -24.73
C LEU A 94 -21.08 11.83 -25.49
N ASP A 95 -20.71 11.85 -26.77
CA ASP A 95 -20.45 10.59 -27.47
C ASP A 95 -19.22 9.88 -26.87
N PRO A 96 -19.20 8.53 -26.85
CA PRO A 96 -18.13 7.77 -26.19
C PRO A 96 -16.72 8.12 -26.69
N LEU A 97 -16.55 8.32 -28.00
CA LEU A 97 -15.24 8.63 -28.58
C LEU A 97 -14.70 9.98 -28.09
N ARG A 98 -15.55 11.02 -28.06
CA ARG A 98 -15.16 12.32 -27.51
C ARG A 98 -14.83 12.23 -26.03
N ARG A 99 -15.60 11.47 -25.27
CA ARG A 99 -15.35 11.24 -23.84
C ARG A 99 -14.00 10.55 -23.63
N ASP A 100 -13.70 9.51 -24.38
CA ASP A 100 -12.42 8.79 -24.27
C ASP A 100 -11.24 9.70 -24.64
N THR A 101 -11.34 10.44 -25.75
CA THR A 101 -10.31 11.42 -26.16
C THR A 101 -10.09 12.50 -25.11
N LEU A 102 -11.16 12.95 -24.44
CA LEU A 102 -11.06 13.93 -23.35
C LEU A 102 -10.26 13.36 -22.16
N PHE A 103 -10.57 12.14 -21.72
CA PHE A 103 -9.82 11.49 -20.63
C PHE A 103 -8.38 11.18 -21.01
N GLU A 104 -8.11 10.70 -22.23
CA GLU A 104 -6.75 10.51 -22.73
C GLU A 104 -5.93 11.82 -22.69
N SER A 105 -6.54 12.95 -23.10
CA SER A 105 -5.88 14.26 -23.07
C SER A 105 -5.51 14.69 -21.65
N VAL A 106 -6.43 14.55 -20.68
CA VAL A 106 -6.16 14.99 -19.30
C VAL A 106 -5.25 14.00 -18.55
N LEU A 107 -5.31 12.70 -18.86
CA LEU A 107 -4.32 11.75 -18.39
C LEU A 107 -2.92 12.05 -18.93
N ALA A 108 -2.78 12.65 -20.11
CA ALA A 108 -1.49 13.11 -20.63
C ALA A 108 -1.06 14.50 -20.11
N HIS A 109 -1.79 15.10 -19.16
CA HIS A 109 -1.49 16.43 -18.66
C HIS A 109 -0.15 16.49 -17.90
N GLN A 110 0.60 17.60 -18.02
CA GLN A 110 1.92 17.76 -17.39
C GLN A 110 1.92 17.70 -15.84
N SER A 111 0.80 18.10 -15.22
CA SER A 111 0.63 18.08 -13.76
C SER A 111 0.24 16.69 -13.24
N GLN A 112 1.06 16.14 -12.35
CA GLN A 112 0.75 14.90 -11.63
C GLN A 112 -0.50 15.01 -10.75
N GLN A 113 -0.79 16.20 -10.21
CA GLN A 113 -1.97 16.42 -9.36
C GLN A 113 -3.25 16.27 -10.16
N ILE A 114 -3.28 16.81 -11.39
CA ILE A 114 -4.40 16.66 -12.32
C ILE A 114 -4.53 15.19 -12.75
N ARG A 115 -3.43 14.51 -13.12
CA ARG A 115 -3.48 13.10 -13.53
C ARG A 115 -4.03 12.21 -12.41
N ALA A 116 -3.52 12.36 -11.19
CA ALA A 116 -4.06 11.67 -10.01
C ALA A 116 -5.52 12.03 -9.72
N GLY A 117 -5.89 13.30 -9.90
CA GLY A 117 -7.25 13.79 -9.75
C GLY A 117 -8.24 13.18 -10.73
N VAL A 118 -7.82 12.99 -11.98
CA VAL A 118 -8.64 12.29 -12.98
C VAL A 118 -8.86 10.84 -12.60
N SER A 119 -7.86 10.14 -12.06
CA SER A 119 -8.06 8.77 -11.57
C SER A 119 -9.12 8.72 -10.46
N ARG A 120 -9.09 9.66 -9.50
CA ARG A 120 -10.15 9.76 -8.47
C ARG A 120 -11.53 10.05 -9.07
N LEU A 121 -11.59 10.90 -10.08
CA LEU A 121 -12.85 11.18 -10.79
C LEU A 121 -13.41 9.94 -11.47
N ILE A 122 -12.57 9.16 -12.14
CA ILE A 122 -12.97 7.90 -12.79
C ILE A 122 -13.51 6.91 -11.76
N GLU A 123 -12.85 6.79 -10.61
CA GLU A 123 -13.31 5.96 -9.49
C GLU A 123 -14.72 6.37 -9.04
N VAL A 124 -14.95 7.68 -8.85
CA VAL A 124 -16.25 8.22 -8.40
C VAL A 124 -17.34 8.09 -9.47
N ILE A 125 -17.01 8.27 -10.75
CA ILE A 125 -17.96 8.07 -11.86
C ILE A 125 -18.38 6.60 -11.94
N GLY A 126 -17.44 5.68 -11.69
CA GLY A 126 -17.70 4.25 -11.72
C GLY A 126 -17.94 3.66 -13.10
N ASP A 127 -17.56 4.35 -14.20
CA ASP A 127 -17.71 3.83 -15.57
C ASP A 127 -16.53 2.91 -15.93
N PRO A 128 -16.77 1.59 -16.12
CA PRO A 128 -15.73 0.63 -16.47
C PRO A 128 -15.00 0.95 -17.77
N ASN A 129 -15.62 1.62 -18.73
CA ASN A 129 -14.99 1.90 -20.03
C ASN A 129 -13.94 3.00 -19.92
N ILE A 130 -14.21 4.03 -19.10
CA ILE A 130 -13.26 5.13 -18.89
C ILE A 130 -12.02 4.63 -18.14
N ALA A 131 -12.18 3.64 -17.26
CA ALA A 131 -11.08 3.01 -16.55
C ALA A 131 -10.06 2.30 -17.47
N GLU A 132 -10.46 1.87 -18.68
CA GLU A 132 -9.52 1.29 -19.67
C GLU A 132 -8.46 2.31 -20.10
N ASN A 133 -8.80 3.61 -20.10
CA ASN A 133 -7.83 4.67 -20.40
C ASN A 133 -6.71 4.75 -19.35
N LEU A 134 -6.99 4.37 -18.10
CA LEU A 134 -5.98 4.30 -17.04
C LEU A 134 -4.96 3.19 -17.35
N ILE A 135 -5.42 2.01 -17.77
CA ILE A 135 -4.54 0.88 -18.12
C ILE A 135 -3.63 1.27 -19.28
N ALA A 136 -4.19 1.88 -20.33
CA ALA A 136 -3.42 2.33 -21.49
C ALA A 136 -2.35 3.38 -21.12
N HIS A 137 -2.61 4.21 -20.11
CA HIS A 137 -1.69 5.24 -19.66
C HIS A 137 -0.64 4.74 -18.66
N LEU A 138 -0.95 3.70 -17.89
CA LEU A 138 -0.16 3.24 -16.75
C LEU A 138 1.32 2.96 -17.08
N ASN A 139 1.58 2.34 -18.24
CA ASN A 139 2.95 2.02 -18.69
C ASN A 139 3.79 3.25 -19.06
N ARG A 140 3.15 4.40 -19.29
CA ARG A 140 3.82 5.67 -19.64
C ARG A 140 3.89 6.63 -18.45
N GLU A 141 3.21 6.31 -17.35
CA GLU A 141 3.26 7.11 -16.15
C GLU A 141 4.59 6.89 -15.43
N HIS A 142 5.25 7.99 -15.14
CA HIS A 142 6.54 7.99 -14.43
C HIS A 142 6.44 8.62 -13.05
N ASP A 143 5.37 9.37 -12.76
CA ASP A 143 5.13 9.91 -11.43
C ASP A 143 4.50 8.84 -10.52
N PRO A 144 5.14 8.51 -9.39
CA PRO A 144 4.63 7.48 -8.49
C PRO A 144 3.27 7.82 -7.88
N HIS A 145 3.01 9.09 -7.56
CA HIS A 145 1.75 9.51 -6.95
C HIS A 145 0.57 9.35 -7.92
N ALA A 146 0.71 9.79 -9.17
CA ALA A 146 -0.28 9.57 -10.21
C ALA A 146 -0.47 8.07 -10.49
N LYS A 147 0.62 7.30 -10.57
CA LYS A 147 0.56 5.84 -10.79
C LYS A 147 -0.19 5.11 -9.69
N ARG A 148 0.08 5.43 -8.41
CA ARG A 148 -0.66 4.91 -7.25
C ARG A 148 -2.16 5.22 -7.35
N ALA A 149 -2.51 6.45 -7.73
CA ALA A 149 -3.91 6.85 -7.87
C ALA A 149 -4.63 6.07 -8.99
N MET A 150 -3.95 5.83 -10.12
CA MET A 150 -4.47 5.00 -11.22
C MET A 150 -4.73 3.56 -10.75
N LEU A 151 -3.76 2.94 -10.06
CA LEU A 151 -3.87 1.57 -9.56
C LEU A 151 -4.94 1.42 -8.48
N HIS A 152 -5.02 2.36 -7.54
CA HIS A 152 -6.09 2.38 -6.54
C HIS A 152 -7.46 2.47 -7.20
N CYS A 153 -7.63 3.38 -8.17
CA CYS A 153 -8.87 3.50 -8.94
C CYS A 153 -9.23 2.18 -9.64
N LEU A 154 -8.27 1.54 -10.31
CA LEU A 154 -8.50 0.28 -11.01
C LEU A 154 -8.91 -0.85 -10.04
N HIS A 155 -8.21 -0.97 -8.91
CA HIS A 155 -8.52 -1.92 -7.84
C HIS A 155 -9.94 -1.72 -7.30
N ARG A 156 -10.31 -0.48 -6.97
CA ARG A 156 -11.64 -0.11 -6.44
C ARG A 156 -12.77 -0.40 -7.42
N LEU A 157 -12.51 -0.24 -8.72
CA LEU A 157 -13.45 -0.56 -9.78
C LEU A 157 -13.48 -2.07 -10.13
N GLY A 158 -12.67 -2.90 -9.46
CA GLY A 158 -12.56 -4.32 -9.75
C GLY A 158 -11.96 -4.61 -11.14
N LYS A 159 -11.18 -3.67 -11.68
CA LYS A 159 -10.57 -3.76 -13.00
C LYS A 159 -9.25 -4.49 -12.92
N ARG A 160 -9.20 -5.65 -13.57
CA ARG A 160 -7.99 -6.46 -13.63
C ARG A 160 -6.99 -5.87 -14.62
N LEU A 161 -5.74 -5.68 -14.18
CA LEU A 161 -4.62 -5.36 -15.07
C LEU A 161 -4.35 -6.52 -16.06
N PRO A 162 -3.99 -6.22 -17.31
CA PRO A 162 -3.37 -7.20 -18.20
C PRO A 162 -2.14 -7.84 -17.54
N ASP A 163 -1.95 -9.15 -17.75
CA ASP A 163 -0.89 -9.90 -17.07
C ASP A 163 0.51 -9.36 -17.39
N ASP A 164 0.75 -8.91 -18.63
CA ASP A 164 2.01 -8.30 -19.04
C ASP A 164 2.28 -6.98 -18.31
N VAL A 165 1.26 -6.13 -18.18
CA VAL A 165 1.33 -4.87 -17.42
C VAL A 165 1.59 -5.13 -15.94
N ALA A 166 0.86 -6.06 -15.33
CA ALA A 166 1.05 -6.43 -13.93
C ALA A 166 2.46 -6.99 -13.67
N HIS A 167 2.97 -7.85 -14.57
CA HIS A 167 4.33 -8.38 -14.45
C HIS A 167 5.40 -7.31 -14.63
N ASP A 168 5.20 -6.36 -15.56
CA ASP A 168 6.15 -5.27 -15.82
C ASP A 168 6.26 -4.35 -14.61
N LEU A 169 5.12 -3.87 -14.09
CA LEU A 169 5.06 -3.01 -12.91
C LEU A 169 5.65 -3.69 -11.68
N PHE A 170 5.31 -4.96 -11.44
CA PHE A 170 5.83 -5.69 -10.29
C PHE A 170 7.36 -5.84 -10.33
N ARG A 171 7.94 -6.04 -11.53
CA ARG A 171 9.39 -6.30 -11.68
C ARG A 171 10.24 -5.03 -11.78
N HIS A 172 9.69 -3.97 -12.36
CA HIS A 172 10.50 -2.84 -12.83
C HIS A 172 10.17 -1.52 -12.12
N ASP A 173 9.04 -1.42 -11.44
CA ASP A 173 8.74 -0.22 -10.65
C ASP A 173 9.56 -0.19 -9.35
N SER A 174 9.97 0.99 -8.91
CA SER A 174 10.71 1.19 -7.66
C SER A 174 9.79 1.52 -6.48
N ASP A 175 8.52 1.80 -6.73
CA ASP A 175 7.53 2.11 -5.72
C ASP A 175 6.85 0.84 -5.20
N TRP A 176 7.08 0.53 -3.93
CA TRP A 176 6.54 -0.67 -3.30
C TRP A 176 4.99 -0.71 -3.32
N VAL A 177 4.30 0.45 -3.27
CA VAL A 177 2.84 0.51 -3.35
C VAL A 177 2.37 0.06 -4.73
N VAL A 178 3.07 0.53 -5.78
CA VAL A 178 2.81 0.11 -7.16
C VAL A 178 3.05 -1.38 -7.34
N GLN A 179 4.18 -1.88 -6.82
CA GLN A 179 4.48 -3.32 -6.84
C GLN A 179 3.40 -4.14 -6.09
N SER A 180 2.89 -3.64 -4.96
CA SER A 180 1.84 -4.30 -4.18
C SER A 180 0.52 -4.42 -4.96
N TYR A 181 0.09 -3.32 -5.58
CA TYR A 181 -1.09 -3.36 -6.45
C TYR A 181 -0.86 -4.24 -7.68
N ALA A 182 0.31 -4.19 -8.30
CA ALA A 182 0.63 -5.06 -9.43
C ALA A 182 0.56 -6.54 -9.03
N LEU A 183 1.08 -6.88 -7.85
CA LEU A 183 1.06 -8.24 -7.28
C LEU A 183 -0.37 -8.75 -7.07
N SER A 184 -1.30 -7.91 -6.60
CA SER A 184 -2.70 -8.32 -6.38
C SER A 184 -3.44 -8.71 -7.67
N HIS A 185 -2.90 -8.32 -8.83
CA HIS A 185 -3.43 -8.63 -10.16
C HIS A 185 -2.79 -9.84 -10.83
N LEU A 186 -1.68 -10.35 -10.28
CA LEU A 186 -1.01 -11.55 -10.79
C LEU A 186 -1.79 -12.82 -10.41
N PRO A 187 -1.60 -13.92 -11.15
CA PRO A 187 -2.09 -15.22 -10.72
C PRO A 187 -1.66 -15.53 -9.28
N LYS A 188 -2.57 -16.11 -8.49
CA LYS A 188 -2.33 -16.38 -7.06
C LYS A 188 -1.01 -17.12 -6.87
N CYS A 189 -0.12 -16.51 -6.11
CA CYS A 189 1.21 -16.99 -5.77
C CYS A 189 1.50 -16.67 -4.32
N THR A 190 2.36 -17.46 -3.69
CA THR A 190 2.77 -17.22 -2.30
C THR A 190 3.65 -15.98 -2.25
N SER A 191 3.24 -14.95 -1.52
CA SER A 191 3.86 -13.64 -1.53
C SER A 191 4.25 -13.13 -0.15
N CYS A 192 5.27 -12.28 -0.12
CA CYS A 192 5.88 -11.75 1.08
C CYS A 192 6.13 -10.25 0.96
N LEU A 193 5.76 -9.50 1.99
CA LEU A 193 6.10 -8.08 2.17
C LEU A 193 7.18 -7.98 3.26
N LEU A 194 8.33 -7.41 2.94
CA LEU A 194 9.35 -7.06 3.93
C LEU A 194 9.27 -5.57 4.25
N ILE A 195 9.01 -5.24 5.52
CA ILE A 195 9.23 -3.91 6.08
C ILE A 195 10.63 -3.92 6.70
N ALA A 196 11.59 -3.31 5.99
CA ALA A 196 13.00 -3.32 6.32
C ALA A 196 13.43 -2.02 7.00
N ASP A 197 14.32 -2.15 7.98
CA ASP A 197 15.01 -1.03 8.64
C ASP A 197 16.29 -0.58 7.89
N GLY A 198 16.55 -1.13 6.70
CA GLY A 198 17.72 -0.82 5.88
C GLY A 198 19.01 -1.56 6.28
N THR A 199 18.97 -2.46 7.27
CA THR A 199 20.15 -3.24 7.69
C THR A 199 20.47 -4.41 6.74
N ASP A 200 21.73 -4.88 6.80
CA ASP A 200 22.15 -6.12 6.13
C ASP A 200 21.31 -7.33 6.61
N PHE A 201 20.94 -7.34 7.89
CA PHE A 201 20.09 -8.37 8.48
C PHE A 201 18.71 -8.43 7.82
N ALA A 202 18.07 -7.28 7.60
CA ALA A 202 16.81 -7.22 6.85
C ALA A 202 16.98 -7.71 5.40
N ALA A 203 18.09 -7.35 4.74
CA ALA A 203 18.40 -7.81 3.40
C ALA A 203 18.60 -9.34 3.33
N ASP A 204 19.30 -9.92 4.31
CA ASP A 204 19.53 -11.36 4.40
C ASP A 204 18.20 -12.12 4.61
N LEU A 205 17.33 -11.64 5.50
CA LEU A 205 15.98 -12.22 5.69
C LEU A 205 15.15 -12.17 4.39
N GLY A 206 15.19 -11.03 3.70
CA GLY A 206 14.49 -10.87 2.43
C GLY A 206 14.99 -11.83 1.35
N LYS A 207 16.31 -12.03 1.28
CA LYS A 207 16.93 -13.00 0.39
C LYS A 207 16.47 -14.43 0.71
N MET A 208 16.45 -14.83 1.98
CA MET A 208 16.00 -16.17 2.37
C MET A 208 14.54 -16.42 2.00
N ALA A 209 13.66 -15.41 2.14
CA ALA A 209 12.29 -15.51 1.67
C ALA A 209 12.21 -15.63 0.14
N GLN A 210 12.99 -14.85 -0.61
CA GLN A 210 13.05 -14.98 -2.07
C GLN A 210 13.55 -16.36 -2.50
N ASP A 211 14.61 -16.87 -1.88
CA ASP A 211 15.20 -18.18 -2.17
C ASP A 211 14.23 -19.34 -1.87
N ALA A 212 13.36 -19.18 -0.85
CA ALA A 212 12.28 -20.13 -0.54
C ALA A 212 11.14 -20.12 -1.59
N GLY A 213 11.04 -19.07 -2.42
CA GLY A 213 10.10 -19.00 -3.54
C GLY A 213 9.02 -17.91 -3.44
N PHE A 214 9.05 -17.06 -2.41
CA PHE A 214 8.06 -15.99 -2.25
C PHE A 214 8.15 -14.94 -3.38
N LYS A 215 7.00 -14.47 -3.89
CA LYS A 215 6.95 -13.19 -4.61
C LYS A 215 7.11 -12.07 -3.61
N PHE A 216 8.12 -11.23 -3.83
CA PHE A 216 8.67 -10.42 -2.75
C PHE A 216 8.61 -8.93 -3.07
N VAL A 217 8.14 -8.14 -2.11
CA VAL A 217 8.15 -6.66 -2.14
C VAL A 217 8.85 -6.17 -0.89
N THR A 218 9.69 -5.14 -1.03
CA THR A 218 10.39 -4.51 0.10
C THR A 218 9.96 -3.07 0.26
N VAL A 219 9.63 -2.71 1.50
CA VAL A 219 9.49 -1.33 1.96
C VAL A 219 10.72 -1.00 2.78
N SER A 220 11.54 -0.07 2.31
CA SER A 220 12.69 0.43 3.08
C SER A 220 12.25 1.63 3.91
N ALA A 221 12.34 1.51 5.23
CA ALA A 221 11.97 2.54 6.19
C ALA A 221 13.04 2.63 7.30
N PRO A 222 14.23 3.18 7.00
CA PRO A 222 15.38 3.08 7.89
C PRO A 222 15.25 3.90 9.17
N THR A 223 14.39 4.93 9.17
CA THR A 223 14.13 5.74 10.36
C THR A 223 12.68 5.60 10.83
N THR A 224 12.42 5.95 12.09
CA THR A 224 11.05 6.07 12.61
C THR A 224 10.20 7.00 11.76
N PHE A 225 10.75 8.14 11.33
CA PHE A 225 10.03 9.10 10.51
C PHE A 225 9.68 8.49 9.15
N ASP A 226 10.64 7.83 8.50
CA ASP A 226 10.41 7.14 7.23
C ASP A 226 9.38 6.03 7.38
N THR A 227 9.38 5.33 8.52
CA THR A 227 8.38 4.31 8.84
C THR A 227 6.98 4.90 8.84
N ILE A 228 6.77 6.02 9.54
CA ILE A 228 5.46 6.68 9.61
C ILE A 228 5.02 7.17 8.23
N THR A 229 5.88 7.89 7.51
CA THR A 229 5.52 8.47 6.21
C THR A 229 5.37 7.43 5.11
N THR A 230 6.10 6.32 5.18
CA THR A 230 6.04 5.28 4.16
C THR A 230 4.88 4.33 4.43
N LEU A 231 4.68 3.91 5.69
CA LEU A 231 3.63 2.97 6.06
C LEU A 231 2.24 3.62 6.22
N GLN A 232 2.10 4.94 6.09
CA GLN A 232 0.77 5.58 5.99
C GLN A 232 -0.06 5.05 4.80
N HIS A 233 0.60 4.46 3.80
CA HIS A 233 -0.04 3.82 2.66
C HIS A 233 -0.32 2.33 2.87
N LEU A 234 0.15 1.74 3.97
CA LEU A 234 -0.11 0.34 4.29
C LEU A 234 -1.55 0.20 4.81
N ASP A 235 -2.45 -0.19 3.93
CA ASP A 235 -3.84 -0.48 4.27
C ASP A 235 -4.17 -1.97 4.14
N ALA A 236 -5.37 -2.34 4.60
CA ALA A 236 -5.87 -3.70 4.54
C ALA A 236 -5.98 -4.24 3.09
N GLU A 237 -6.17 -3.39 2.09
CA GLU A 237 -6.28 -3.83 0.69
C GLU A 237 -4.93 -4.25 0.13
N ILE A 238 -3.87 -3.50 0.44
CA ILE A 238 -2.50 -3.87 0.10
C ILE A 238 -2.09 -5.15 0.84
N LEU A 239 -2.40 -5.25 2.13
CA LEU A 239 -2.01 -6.41 2.94
C LEU A 239 -2.65 -7.73 2.44
N LYS A 240 -3.84 -7.67 1.83
CA LYS A 240 -4.48 -8.86 1.21
C LYS A 240 -3.68 -9.46 0.05
N ALA A 241 -2.73 -8.73 -0.53
CA ALA A 241 -1.86 -9.25 -1.58
C ALA A 241 -0.74 -10.16 -1.06
N TYR A 242 -0.60 -10.29 0.26
CA TYR A 242 0.51 -10.98 0.92
C TYR A 242 0.05 -12.16 1.77
N ASP A 243 0.82 -13.25 1.77
CA ASP A 243 0.63 -14.37 2.70
C ASP A 243 1.53 -14.24 3.94
N LEU A 244 2.69 -13.60 3.78
CA LEU A 244 3.68 -13.35 4.83
C LEU A 244 4.06 -11.86 4.89
N LEU A 245 4.12 -11.31 6.09
CA LEU A 245 4.73 -10.02 6.40
C LEU A 245 5.98 -10.26 7.24
N ILE A 246 7.14 -9.78 6.79
CA ILE A 246 8.36 -9.74 7.60
C ILE A 246 8.52 -8.31 8.12
N LEU A 247 8.54 -8.16 9.44
CA LEU A 247 8.73 -6.88 10.11
C LEU A 247 10.09 -6.87 10.80
N VAL A 248 11.03 -6.12 10.22
CA VAL A 248 12.35 -5.88 10.80
C VAL A 248 12.41 -4.45 11.34
N LYS A 249 12.85 -4.30 12.59
CA LYS A 249 12.92 -3.01 13.27
C LYS A 249 14.34 -2.74 13.73
N GLY A 250 14.81 -1.51 13.50
CA GLY A 250 16.19 -1.08 13.71
C GLY A 250 16.39 0.14 14.61
N GLU A 251 17.64 0.61 14.63
CA GLU A 251 18.40 1.50 15.54
C GLU A 251 17.76 2.70 16.25
N HIS A 252 16.51 3.08 15.96
CA HIS A 252 15.90 4.29 16.51
C HIS A 252 14.55 3.99 17.17
N TYR A 253 14.66 3.56 18.43
CA TYR A 253 13.55 3.25 19.30
C TYR A 253 12.73 4.49 19.62
N THR A 254 11.51 4.53 19.11
CA THR A 254 10.47 5.31 19.77
C THR A 254 9.34 4.36 20.11
N ARG A 255 8.86 4.43 21.36
CA ARG A 255 7.60 3.78 21.76
C ARG A 255 6.44 4.56 21.18
N ALA A 256 6.38 4.62 19.86
CA ALA A 256 5.23 5.17 19.17
C ALA A 256 4.21 4.03 19.03
N THR A 257 3.56 3.75 20.15
CA THR A 257 2.60 2.65 20.35
C THR A 257 1.25 2.91 19.68
N GLU A 258 1.12 4.00 18.92
CA GLU A 258 -0.12 4.48 18.32
C GLU A 258 0.04 4.72 16.82
N HIS A 259 0.58 3.73 16.11
CA HIS A 259 0.62 3.79 14.66
C HIS A 259 -0.48 2.91 14.06
N ASP A 260 -1.30 3.50 13.20
CA ASP A 260 -2.39 2.81 12.51
C ASP A 260 -1.93 1.53 11.81
N TYR A 261 -0.68 1.48 11.33
CA TYR A 261 -0.13 0.30 10.67
C TYR A 261 -0.04 -0.92 11.61
N TYR A 262 0.19 -0.77 12.93
CA TYR A 262 0.19 -1.92 13.83
C TYR A 262 -1.20 -2.53 13.97
N SER A 263 -2.26 -1.71 13.94
CA SER A 263 -3.64 -2.18 13.87
C SER A 263 -3.91 -2.92 12.56
N GLN A 264 -3.38 -2.43 11.43
CA GLN A 264 -3.49 -3.12 10.14
C GLN A 264 -2.77 -4.48 10.16
N ILE A 265 -1.57 -4.56 10.74
CA ILE A 265 -0.82 -5.82 10.88
C ILE A 265 -1.57 -6.80 11.79
N HIS A 266 -2.10 -6.32 12.92
CA HIS A 266 -2.92 -7.13 13.83
C HIS A 266 -4.13 -7.72 13.10
N GLN A 267 -4.88 -6.87 12.40
CA GLN A 267 -6.03 -7.29 11.60
C GLN A 267 -5.62 -8.31 10.54
N PHE A 268 -4.55 -8.05 9.78
CA PHE A 268 -4.03 -8.95 8.76
C PHE A 268 -3.77 -10.35 9.31
N VAL A 269 -3.07 -10.48 10.44
CA VAL A 269 -2.80 -11.79 11.04
C VAL A 269 -4.07 -12.44 11.58
N SER A 270 -4.96 -11.65 12.21
CA SER A 270 -6.23 -12.18 12.71
C SER A 270 -7.09 -12.78 11.59
N GLU A 271 -6.99 -12.23 10.38
CA GLU A 271 -7.75 -12.64 9.19
C GLU A 271 -7.11 -13.80 8.40
N GLY A 272 -5.89 -14.21 8.75
CA GLY A 272 -5.21 -15.37 8.16
C GLY A 272 -3.81 -15.08 7.61
N GLY A 273 -3.37 -13.82 7.64
CA GLY A 273 -2.00 -13.44 7.29
C GLY A 273 -0.97 -13.97 8.28
N ASN A 274 0.29 -14.02 7.88
CA ASN A 274 1.37 -14.50 8.74
C ASN A 274 2.37 -13.37 9.02
N LEU A 275 2.82 -13.25 10.26
CA LEU A 275 3.81 -12.25 10.66
C LEU A 275 5.12 -12.96 11.05
N PHE A 276 6.24 -12.54 10.48
CA PHE A 276 7.57 -12.84 10.96
C PHE A 276 8.17 -11.55 11.53
N ALA A 277 8.22 -11.43 12.85
CA ALA A 277 8.77 -10.26 13.52
C ALA A 277 10.18 -10.55 14.05
N THR A 278 11.01 -9.51 14.13
CA THR A 278 12.34 -9.58 14.75
C THR A 278 12.36 -8.89 16.11
N SER A 279 13.52 -8.88 16.77
CA SER A 279 13.70 -8.11 18.00
C SER A 279 13.23 -6.66 17.89
N TRP A 280 12.89 -6.10 19.04
CA TRP A 280 12.36 -4.75 19.28
C TRP A 280 10.87 -4.58 18.99
N VAL A 281 10.26 -5.48 18.23
CA VAL A 281 8.81 -5.48 18.06
C VAL A 281 8.12 -5.81 19.40
N CYS A 282 8.63 -6.78 20.17
CA CYS A 282 8.14 -7.04 21.53
C CYS A 282 8.38 -5.86 22.47
N TRP A 283 9.57 -5.26 22.45
CA TRP A 283 9.92 -4.11 23.28
C TRP A 283 9.00 -2.91 23.04
N GLU A 284 8.75 -2.56 21.77
CA GLU A 284 7.84 -1.45 21.43
C GLU A 284 6.42 -1.72 21.93
N ASN A 285 6.01 -2.99 22.00
CA ASN A 285 4.69 -3.42 22.44
C ASN A 285 4.66 -3.87 23.92
N ALA A 286 5.69 -3.65 24.72
CA ALA A 286 5.78 -4.20 26.08
C ALA A 286 4.75 -3.59 27.08
N SER A 287 4.35 -2.33 26.87
CA SER A 287 3.61 -1.55 27.86
C SER A 287 2.10 -1.37 27.58
N ASN A 288 1.53 -2.16 26.66
CA ASN A 288 0.17 -2.09 26.08
C ASN A 288 0.18 -1.71 24.58
N GLY A 289 0.97 -2.43 23.78
CA GLY A 289 0.99 -2.23 22.33
C GLY A 289 -0.07 -3.06 21.61
N VAL A 290 -0.45 -2.63 20.41
CA VAL A 290 -1.48 -3.32 19.60
C VAL A 290 -1.08 -4.76 19.26
N LEU A 291 0.21 -5.06 19.15
CA LEU A 291 0.69 -6.42 18.83
C LEU A 291 0.94 -7.29 20.08
N THR A 292 0.77 -6.76 21.30
CA THR A 292 1.15 -7.48 22.53
C THR A 292 0.46 -8.83 22.64
N ASP A 293 -0.81 -8.94 22.24
CA ASP A 293 -1.59 -10.17 22.30
C ASP A 293 -1.26 -11.14 21.18
N LEU A 294 -0.71 -10.69 20.06
CA LEU A 294 -0.39 -11.47 18.87
C LEU A 294 0.97 -12.15 18.95
N LEU A 295 1.98 -11.45 19.48
CA LEU A 295 3.37 -11.94 19.50
C LEU A 295 3.51 -13.23 20.34
N PRO A 296 4.42 -14.16 20.01
CA PRO A 296 4.65 -15.38 20.79
C PRO A 296 5.31 -15.09 22.15
N PHE A 297 5.99 -13.96 22.28
CA PHE A 297 6.79 -13.66 23.46
C PHE A 297 6.29 -12.43 24.21
N VAL A 298 6.64 -12.37 25.50
CA VAL A 298 6.44 -11.21 26.37
C VAL A 298 7.80 -10.63 26.72
N HIS A 299 7.94 -9.31 26.56
CA HIS A 299 9.16 -8.62 26.92
C HIS A 299 9.30 -8.51 28.45
N LEU A 300 10.46 -8.89 28.98
CA LEU A 300 10.77 -8.78 30.40
C LEU A 300 11.43 -7.42 30.70
N HIS A 301 10.81 -6.62 31.57
CA HIS A 301 11.41 -5.48 32.28
C HIS A 301 12.29 -4.49 31.48
N ASN A 302 12.06 -4.27 30.18
CA ASN A 302 12.91 -3.43 29.32
C ASN A 302 14.39 -3.84 29.31
N THR A 303 14.68 -5.12 29.58
CA THR A 303 16.04 -5.67 29.57
C THR A 303 16.38 -6.29 28.23
N TYR A 304 17.61 -6.08 27.79
CA TYR A 304 18.16 -6.59 26.54
C TYR A 304 19.69 -6.75 26.67
N HIS A 305 20.27 -7.51 25.75
CA HIS A 305 21.71 -7.66 25.60
C HIS A 305 22.11 -7.21 24.21
N GLU A 306 23.20 -6.42 24.13
CA GLU A 306 23.70 -5.90 22.85
C GLU A 306 25.11 -6.41 22.54
N ASN A 307 25.33 -6.72 21.27
CA ASN A 307 26.64 -7.08 20.71
C ASN A 307 27.36 -8.15 21.53
N VAL A 308 26.65 -9.24 21.80
CA VAL A 308 27.14 -10.38 22.58
C VAL A 308 27.25 -11.63 21.72
N ILE A 309 28.16 -12.51 22.10
CA ILE A 309 28.19 -13.88 21.58
C ILE A 309 27.11 -14.66 22.31
N ILE A 310 26.14 -15.17 21.57
CA ILE A 310 25.09 -16.04 22.12
C ILE A 310 25.26 -17.45 21.60
N THR A 311 24.96 -18.41 22.47
CA THR A 311 24.95 -19.83 22.15
C THR A 311 23.55 -20.36 22.37
N CYS A 312 22.98 -20.95 21.33
CA CYS A 312 21.58 -21.33 21.30
C CYS A 312 21.42 -22.80 20.88
N CYS A 313 20.43 -23.46 21.46
CA CYS A 313 20.15 -24.88 21.27
C CYS A 313 18.71 -25.09 20.75
N PRO A 314 18.46 -26.11 19.92
CA PRO A 314 17.11 -26.55 19.62
C PRO A 314 16.41 -27.04 20.90
N THR A 315 15.10 -26.79 21.00
CA THR A 315 14.25 -27.36 22.05
C THR A 315 13.82 -28.79 21.71
N ASP A 316 13.06 -29.43 22.62
CA ASP A 316 12.46 -30.75 22.39
C ASP A 316 11.25 -30.72 21.44
N HIS A 317 10.89 -29.56 20.87
CA HIS A 317 9.77 -29.45 19.94
C HIS A 317 10.05 -30.24 18.64
N THR A 318 9.03 -30.90 18.08
CA THR A 318 9.20 -31.82 16.93
C THR A 318 9.87 -31.19 15.72
N PHE A 319 9.62 -29.90 15.46
CA PHE A 319 10.26 -29.15 14.38
C PHE A 319 11.64 -28.57 14.72
N ALA A 320 11.99 -28.43 16.01
CA ALA A 320 13.21 -27.75 16.43
C ALA A 320 14.46 -28.42 15.87
N LEU A 321 14.60 -29.74 16.05
CA LEU A 321 15.75 -30.50 15.53
C LEU A 321 15.81 -30.58 14.00
N GLN A 322 14.67 -30.43 13.32
CA GLN A 322 14.64 -30.42 11.85
C GLN A 322 15.18 -29.10 11.30
N LEU A 323 14.84 -27.98 11.94
CA LEU A 323 15.23 -26.64 11.51
C LEU A 323 16.61 -26.25 12.05
N PHE A 324 16.93 -26.67 13.27
CA PHE A 324 18.16 -26.38 14.02
C PHE A 324 18.78 -27.71 14.51
N PRO A 325 19.53 -28.44 13.66
CA PRO A 325 20.01 -29.78 13.98
C PRO A 325 21.13 -29.81 15.03
N GLU A 326 21.73 -28.66 15.32
CA GLU A 326 22.85 -28.54 16.24
C GLU A 326 22.81 -27.20 16.98
N GLN A 327 23.64 -27.09 18.02
CA GLN A 327 23.88 -25.86 18.74
C GLN A 327 24.57 -24.84 17.82
N ILE A 328 24.13 -23.57 17.87
CA ILE A 328 24.69 -22.49 17.05
C ILE A 328 25.17 -21.36 17.96
N THR A 329 26.37 -20.86 17.67
CA THR A 329 26.97 -19.72 18.38
C THR A 329 27.23 -18.59 17.39
N TYR A 330 26.71 -17.40 17.67
CA TYR A 330 26.77 -16.25 16.75
C TYR A 330 26.77 -14.92 17.53
N VAL A 331 27.07 -13.81 16.85
CA VAL A 331 27.06 -12.48 17.47
C VAL A 331 25.73 -11.79 17.16
N SER A 332 25.08 -11.26 18.19
CA SER A 332 23.82 -10.54 18.04
C SER A 332 23.49 -9.66 19.24
N SER A 333 22.41 -8.91 19.10
CA SER A 333 21.66 -8.25 20.16
C SER A 333 20.27 -8.87 20.24
N TYR A 334 19.73 -9.03 21.45
CA TYR A 334 18.44 -9.68 21.69
C TYR A 334 17.77 -9.17 22.97
N GLU A 335 16.46 -9.30 23.03
CA GLU A 335 15.63 -8.91 24.18
C GLU A 335 15.58 -10.05 25.22
N LEU A 336 15.41 -9.73 26.50
CA LEU A 336 15.01 -10.76 27.47
C LEU A 336 13.51 -10.99 27.36
N LEU A 337 13.15 -12.17 26.87
CA LEU A 337 11.79 -12.54 26.55
C LEU A 337 11.34 -13.76 27.36
N GLN A 338 10.02 -13.91 27.49
CA GLN A 338 9.38 -15.12 28.02
C GLN A 338 8.34 -15.64 27.03
N GLY A 339 8.29 -16.96 26.83
CA GLY A 339 7.23 -17.63 26.08
C GLY A 339 5.86 -17.46 26.72
N LYS A 340 4.82 -17.26 25.91
CA LYS A 340 3.44 -17.43 26.35
C LYS A 340 3.08 -18.92 26.42
N ASP A 341 2.03 -19.24 27.17
CA ASP A 341 1.60 -20.63 27.42
C ASP A 341 1.31 -21.42 26.13
N ASP A 342 0.90 -20.75 25.06
CA ASP A 342 0.55 -21.33 23.76
C ASP A 342 1.66 -21.15 22.69
N THR A 343 2.88 -20.83 23.11
CA THR A 343 4.01 -20.62 22.21
C THR A 343 4.84 -21.87 22.00
N ALA A 344 5.11 -22.19 20.74
CA ALA A 344 6.10 -23.19 20.37
C ALA A 344 7.48 -22.54 20.28
N ILE A 345 8.30 -22.71 21.32
CA ILE A 345 9.72 -22.30 21.32
C ILE A 345 10.52 -23.38 20.59
N LEU A 346 11.28 -23.00 19.57
CA LEU A 346 12.08 -23.90 18.74
C LEU A 346 13.58 -23.75 18.97
N PHE A 347 14.01 -22.56 19.36
CA PHE A 347 15.41 -22.22 19.55
C PHE A 347 15.55 -21.29 20.75
N GLU A 348 16.45 -21.61 21.68
CA GLU A 348 16.64 -20.86 22.93
C GLU A 348 18.09 -20.85 23.39
N THR A 349 18.44 -19.95 24.29
CA THR A 349 19.77 -19.92 24.91
C THR A 349 19.94 -21.04 25.94
N ASP A 350 21.17 -21.24 26.43
CA ASP A 350 21.47 -22.12 27.56
C ASP A 350 20.76 -21.73 28.89
N GLN A 351 20.29 -20.49 28.98
CA GLN A 351 19.50 -19.96 30.09
C GLN A 351 17.98 -20.04 29.82
N HIS A 352 17.56 -20.78 28.79
CA HIS A 352 16.16 -20.91 28.37
C HIS A 352 15.50 -19.58 27.97
N ILE A 353 16.30 -18.63 27.43
CA ILE A 353 15.75 -17.40 26.86
C ILE A 353 15.31 -17.71 25.42
N PRO A 354 14.04 -17.48 25.04
CA PRO A 354 13.56 -17.77 23.69
C PRO A 354 14.27 -16.93 22.63
N ILE A 355 14.74 -17.59 21.57
CA ILE A 355 15.38 -16.98 20.41
C ILE A 355 14.50 -17.07 19.17
N PHE A 356 13.95 -18.25 18.88
CA PHE A 356 13.01 -18.43 17.78
C PHE A 356 11.83 -19.28 18.21
N GLY A 357 10.63 -18.85 17.84
CA GLY A 357 9.40 -19.55 18.11
C GLY A 357 8.23 -18.97 17.35
N PHE A 358 7.10 -19.64 17.47
CA PHE A 358 5.88 -19.23 16.80
C PHE A 358 4.64 -19.52 17.63
N ARG A 359 3.54 -18.90 17.22
CA ARG A 359 2.25 -18.98 17.87
C ARG A 359 1.13 -18.76 16.86
N HIS A 360 0.01 -19.46 17.02
CA HIS A 360 -1.21 -19.16 16.29
C HIS A 360 -1.95 -17.96 16.90
N PHE A 361 -2.48 -17.08 16.04
CA PHE A 361 -3.31 -15.97 16.46
C PHE A 361 -4.41 -15.70 15.44
N GLY A 362 -5.67 -15.76 15.89
CA GLY A 362 -6.82 -15.72 14.98
C GLY A 362 -6.74 -16.86 13.97
N LYS A 363 -6.75 -16.53 12.68
CA LYS A 363 -6.56 -17.50 11.57
C LYS A 363 -5.12 -17.60 11.09
N GLY A 364 -4.24 -16.71 11.55
CA GLY A 364 -2.85 -16.61 11.10
C GLY A 364 -1.84 -17.19 12.08
N MET A 365 -0.57 -16.95 11.77
CA MET A 365 0.56 -17.36 12.60
C MET A 365 1.56 -16.23 12.76
N CYS A 366 2.08 -16.08 13.98
CA CYS A 366 3.16 -15.15 14.29
C CYS A 366 4.42 -15.93 14.64
N TYR A 367 5.47 -15.72 13.86
CA TYR A 367 6.85 -16.12 14.10
C TYR A 367 7.61 -14.95 14.72
N TYR A 368 8.57 -15.25 15.60
CA TYR A 368 9.43 -14.23 16.17
C TYR A 368 10.87 -14.72 16.24
N PHE A 369 11.78 -13.93 15.68
CA PHE A 369 13.22 -14.14 15.80
C PHE A 369 13.83 -13.05 16.67
N ASN A 370 14.10 -13.40 17.92
CA ASN A 370 14.71 -12.53 18.92
C ASN A 370 16.21 -12.38 18.68
N THR A 371 16.53 -11.69 17.59
CA THR A 371 17.86 -11.39 17.10
C THR A 371 17.76 -10.12 16.25
N CYS A 372 18.72 -9.23 16.38
CA CYS A 372 18.84 -8.05 15.51
C CYS A 372 20.29 -7.66 15.23
N GLN A 373 20.45 -6.79 14.24
CA GLN A 373 21.70 -6.09 13.93
C GLN A 373 21.68 -4.68 14.54
N HIS A 374 21.93 -4.58 15.85
CA HIS A 374 21.97 -3.29 16.56
C HIS A 374 23.10 -3.23 17.58
N TYR A 375 23.81 -2.11 17.67
CA TYR A 375 24.73 -1.84 18.78
C TYR A 375 24.83 -0.33 19.04
N CYS A 376 24.47 0.12 20.24
CA CYS A 376 24.43 1.56 20.57
C CYS A 376 25.77 2.29 20.40
N PHE A 377 26.89 1.57 20.33
CA PHE A 377 28.23 2.15 20.29
C PHE A 377 29.02 1.84 19.01
N GLY A 378 28.39 1.33 17.96
CA GLY A 378 29.07 1.12 16.68
C GLY A 378 28.34 0.18 15.73
N GLU A 379 29.05 -0.22 14.69
CA GLU A 379 28.52 -1.16 13.69
C GLU A 379 28.62 -2.61 14.17
N MET A 380 27.62 -3.41 13.84
CA MET A 380 27.61 -4.86 14.02
C MET A 380 27.27 -5.51 12.68
N PRO A 381 27.94 -6.61 12.28
CA PRO A 381 27.54 -7.36 11.09
C PRO A 381 26.17 -8.00 11.29
N SER A 382 25.48 -8.32 10.19
CA SER A 382 24.30 -9.19 10.23
C SER A 382 24.63 -10.49 11.00
N PRO A 383 23.76 -10.94 11.92
CA PRO A 383 23.93 -12.20 12.65
C PRO A 383 24.23 -13.40 11.74
N PHE A 384 23.63 -13.44 10.54
CA PHE A 384 23.85 -14.51 9.55
C PHE A 384 25.28 -14.52 8.99
N LYS A 385 25.94 -13.36 8.92
CA LYS A 385 27.33 -13.26 8.46
C LYS A 385 28.34 -13.70 9.53
N THR A 386 27.90 -13.88 10.77
CA THR A 386 28.75 -14.31 11.89
C THR A 386 28.74 -15.82 12.09
N ASN A 387 27.74 -16.52 11.53
CA ASN A 387 27.65 -17.98 11.57
C ASN A 387 26.84 -18.53 10.39
N ALA A 388 27.48 -19.31 9.51
CA ALA A 388 26.85 -19.91 8.33
C ALA A 388 25.76 -20.96 8.67
N GLN A 389 25.87 -21.65 9.81
CA GLN A 389 24.85 -22.60 10.23
C GLN A 389 23.55 -21.92 10.66
N LEU A 390 23.64 -20.69 11.21
CA LEU A 390 22.46 -19.87 11.48
C LEU A 390 21.75 -19.53 10.17
N GLU A 391 22.49 -19.08 9.15
CA GLU A 391 21.98 -18.78 7.82
C GLU A 391 21.27 -20.00 7.20
N LEU A 392 21.93 -21.16 7.19
CA LEU A 392 21.35 -22.41 6.68
C LEU A 392 20.09 -22.84 7.45
N SER A 393 20.05 -22.61 8.76
CA SER A 393 18.88 -22.94 9.57
C SER A 393 17.69 -22.03 9.25
N PHE A 394 17.93 -20.73 9.06
CA PHE A 394 16.86 -19.81 8.68
C PHE A 394 16.41 -19.97 7.23
N GLN A 395 17.28 -20.41 6.31
CA GLN A 395 16.83 -20.88 4.98
C GLN A 395 15.84 -22.04 5.11
N ARG A 396 16.10 -23.02 5.99
CA ARG A 396 15.12 -24.10 6.30
C ARG A 396 13.84 -23.56 6.91
N VAL A 397 13.92 -22.58 7.80
CA VAL A 397 12.74 -21.93 8.40
C VAL A 397 11.87 -21.30 7.31
N PHE A 398 12.44 -20.48 6.42
CA PHE A 398 11.66 -19.84 5.36
C PHE A 398 11.09 -20.84 4.36
N GLN A 399 11.83 -21.91 4.04
CA GLN A 399 11.28 -23.01 3.24
C GLN A 399 10.09 -23.68 3.92
N TRP A 400 10.20 -23.97 5.22
CA TRP A 400 9.11 -24.57 5.99
C TRP A 400 7.86 -23.66 6.04
N ILE A 401 8.04 -22.36 6.24
CA ILE A 401 6.93 -21.39 6.20
C ILE A 401 6.28 -21.39 4.82
N PHE A 402 7.08 -21.32 3.74
CA PHE A 402 6.58 -21.34 2.37
C PHE A 402 5.77 -22.60 2.06
N ASP A 403 6.30 -23.77 2.37
CA ASP A 403 5.65 -25.07 2.13
C ASP A 403 4.33 -25.18 2.89
N THR A 404 4.28 -24.68 4.13
CA THR A 404 3.07 -24.64 4.95
C THR A 404 1.99 -23.79 4.27
N LEU A 405 2.34 -22.59 3.80
CA LEU A 405 1.40 -21.70 3.13
C LEU A 405 0.90 -22.26 1.79
N GLN A 406 1.75 -22.95 1.04
CA GLN A 406 1.33 -23.63 -0.19
C GLN A 406 0.35 -24.75 0.11
N HIS A 407 0.63 -25.57 1.13
CA HIS A 407 -0.26 -26.66 1.52
C HIS A 407 -1.64 -26.14 1.96
N ASP A 408 -1.67 -25.09 2.77
CA ASP A 408 -2.92 -24.46 3.22
C ASP A 408 -3.72 -23.88 2.04
N ALA A 409 -3.02 -23.28 1.06
CA ALA A 409 -3.66 -22.77 -0.15
C ALA A 409 -4.26 -23.89 -1.02
N GLU A 410 -3.64 -25.06 -1.09
CA GLU A 410 -4.16 -26.23 -1.81
C GLU A 410 -5.33 -26.89 -1.10
N ALA A 411 -5.24 -27.06 0.23
CA ALA A 411 -6.31 -27.62 1.05
C ALA A 411 -7.59 -26.76 1.00
N ASN A 412 -7.46 -25.43 0.91
CA ASN A 412 -8.60 -24.55 0.76
C ASN A 412 -9.27 -24.63 -0.63
N LYS A 413 -8.51 -24.98 -1.69
CA LYS A 413 -9.07 -25.18 -3.04
C LYS A 413 -9.87 -26.47 -3.15
N SER A 414 -9.44 -27.54 -2.47
CA SER A 414 -10.13 -28.85 -2.53
C SER A 414 -11.49 -28.83 -1.82
N ASN A 415 -11.67 -28.00 -0.79
CA ASN A 415 -12.94 -27.86 -0.07
C ASN A 415 -14.02 -27.04 -0.81
N LEU A 416 -13.65 -26.36 -1.91
CA LEU A 416 -14.57 -25.53 -2.70
C LEU A 416 -15.09 -26.23 -3.97
N ASN A 417 -14.55 -27.40 -4.31
CA ASN A 417 -15.00 -28.27 -5.40
C ASN A 417 -15.77 -29.46 -4.83
#